data_AF-A0A9E3WS26-F1
#
_entry.id   AF-A0A9E3WS26-F1
#
_cell.length_a   1.000
_cell.length_b   1.000
_cell.length_c   1.000
_cell.angle_alpha   90.00
_cell.angle_beta   90.00
_cell.angle_gamma   90.00
#
_symmetry.space_group_name_H-M   'P 1'
#
loop_
_entity.id
_entity.type
_entity.pdbx_description
1 polymer ?
#
loop_
_entity_poly.entity_id
_entity_poly.type
_entity_poly.pdbx_seq_one_letter_code
_entity_poly.pdbx_strand_id
1 'polypeptide(L)'
;VASSAEIYAVLRIDAAVAEAACQVATGLDSRLGRAADQLRDYWSTLNRLKEEVAVTSEANVSAQEQAEAASSLIALAFERRRKDVVDRFNRELQEKVFDSKFSLRGVLSTQGDKRSELARSMRRIARKTLIAIQRELSIAKWRSSITAGRRKESDPLLRRRLGSASPSCLSAGGAKRLLIATHPRVDVKALAQDAQRLTGDEPAAVAVVEGELWVAYEAERLPLGRIIDGLLRHDPNCQELGQRLHTRVDIEWGVG
;
A
#
# COMPACT_ATOMS: atom_id res chain seq x y z
N VAL A 1 -14.32 -57.76 -35.93
CA VAL A 1 -13.23 -58.20 -35.04
C VAL A 1 -12.15 -57.16 -35.16
N ALA A 2 -11.97 -56.31 -34.15
CA ALA A 2 -10.90 -55.30 -34.16
C ALA A 2 -9.56 -56.02 -34.28
N SER A 3 -8.66 -55.51 -35.11
CA SER A 3 -7.34 -56.14 -35.27
C SER A 3 -6.58 -56.00 -33.94
N SER A 4 -5.75 -56.98 -33.58
CA SER A 4 -4.94 -56.93 -32.35
C SER A 4 -4.10 -55.63 -32.24
N ALA A 5 -3.81 -54.98 -33.36
CA ALA A 5 -3.12 -53.69 -33.41
C ALA A 5 -3.99 -52.51 -32.92
N GLU A 6 -5.30 -52.51 -33.19
CA GLU A 6 -6.21 -51.46 -32.71
C GLU A 6 -6.40 -51.55 -31.19
N ILE A 7 -6.55 -52.77 -30.66
CA ILE A 7 -6.64 -53.01 -29.22
C ILE A 7 -5.35 -52.55 -28.52
N TYR A 8 -4.19 -52.86 -29.08
CA TYR A 8 -2.91 -52.41 -28.55
C TYR A 8 -2.74 -50.88 -28.58
N ALA A 9 -3.17 -50.22 -29.66
CA ALA A 9 -3.10 -48.77 -29.80
C ALA A 9 -3.99 -48.05 -28.77
N VAL A 10 -5.23 -48.53 -28.56
CA VAL A 10 -6.15 -47.99 -27.55
C VAL A 10 -5.55 -48.13 -26.15
N LEU A 11 -5.04 -49.31 -25.79
CA LEU A 11 -4.40 -49.54 -24.49
C LEU A 11 -3.17 -48.65 -24.27
N ARG A 12 -2.38 -48.36 -25.31
CA ARG A 12 -1.24 -47.43 -25.20
C ARG A 12 -1.66 -45.97 -25.04
N ILE A 13 -2.75 -45.56 -25.69
CA ILE A 13 -3.32 -44.21 -25.52
C ILE A 13 -3.87 -44.07 -24.09
N ASP A 14 -4.64 -45.05 -23.61
CA ASP A 14 -5.21 -45.03 -22.25
C ASP A 14 -4.11 -45.00 -21.18
N ALA A 15 -3.03 -45.78 -21.36
CA ALA A 15 -1.88 -45.75 -20.47
C ALA A 15 -1.19 -44.37 -20.46
N ALA A 16 -1.01 -43.74 -21.64
CA ALA A 16 -0.40 -42.41 -21.72
C ALA A 16 -1.30 -41.31 -21.11
N VAL A 17 -2.62 -41.42 -21.27
CA VAL A 17 -3.59 -40.51 -20.64
C VAL A 17 -3.59 -40.68 -19.12
N ALA A 18 -3.56 -41.91 -18.62
CA ALA A 18 -3.47 -42.20 -17.18
C ALA A 18 -2.16 -41.68 -16.58
N GLU A 19 -1.03 -41.85 -17.28
CA GLU A 19 0.27 -41.33 -16.85
C GLU A 19 0.27 -39.80 -16.79
N ALA A 20 -0.25 -39.14 -17.83
CA ALA A 20 -0.39 -37.69 -17.86
C ALA A 20 -1.32 -37.16 -16.75
N ALA A 21 -2.43 -37.85 -16.48
CA ALA A 21 -3.33 -37.51 -15.38
C ALA A 21 -2.65 -37.64 -14.00
N CYS A 22 -1.87 -38.71 -13.78
CA CYS A 22 -1.07 -38.90 -12.57
C CYS A 22 -0.01 -37.80 -12.39
N GLN A 23 0.67 -37.39 -13.47
CA GLN A 23 1.65 -36.29 -13.43
C GLN A 23 0.99 -34.94 -13.12
N VAL A 24 -0.20 -34.69 -13.65
CA VAL A 24 -0.98 -33.48 -13.33
C VAL A 24 -1.46 -33.51 -11.87
N ALA A 25 -1.95 -34.66 -11.39
CA ALA A 25 -2.42 -34.82 -10.01
C ALA A 25 -1.28 -34.61 -8.99
N THR A 26 -0.12 -35.24 -9.19
CA THR A 26 1.08 -35.01 -8.35
C THR A 26 1.59 -33.57 -8.46
N GLY A 27 1.50 -32.97 -9.64
CA GLY A 27 1.80 -31.55 -9.85
C GLY A 27 0.87 -30.61 -9.07
N LEU A 28 -0.42 -30.92 -8.97
CA LEU A 28 -1.41 -30.17 -8.19
C LEU A 28 -1.22 -30.38 -6.69
N ASP A 29 -0.98 -31.61 -6.26
CA ASP A 29 -0.78 -31.97 -4.86
C ASP A 29 0.47 -31.27 -4.27
N SER A 30 1.58 -31.29 -5.00
CA SER A 30 2.80 -30.55 -4.61
C SER A 30 2.63 -29.02 -4.59
N ARG A 31 1.64 -28.47 -5.31
CA ARG A 31 1.30 -27.04 -5.27
C ARG A 31 0.38 -26.71 -4.11
N LEU A 32 -0.59 -27.59 -3.82
CA LEU A 32 -1.46 -27.47 -2.65
C LEU A 32 -0.64 -27.58 -1.37
N GLY A 33 0.31 -28.52 -1.30
CA GLY A 33 1.27 -28.64 -0.20
C GLY A 33 2.07 -27.34 0.01
N ARG A 34 2.70 -26.81 -1.04
CA ARG A 34 3.45 -25.53 -0.97
C ARG A 34 2.58 -24.34 -0.58
N ALA A 35 1.34 -24.28 -1.05
CA ALA A 35 0.40 -23.23 -0.68
C ALA A 35 -0.03 -23.35 0.80
N ALA A 36 -0.27 -24.58 1.28
CA ALA A 36 -0.59 -24.86 2.67
C ALA A 36 0.58 -24.51 3.60
N ASP A 37 1.81 -24.83 3.22
CA ASP A 37 3.02 -24.46 3.96
C ASP A 37 3.21 -22.94 4.00
N GLN A 38 3.03 -22.25 2.86
CA GLN A 38 3.06 -20.77 2.83
C GLN A 38 1.99 -20.14 3.73
N LEU A 39 0.77 -20.70 3.75
CA LEU A 39 -0.28 -20.22 4.65
C LEU A 39 0.09 -20.46 6.12
N ARG A 40 0.72 -21.59 6.44
CA ARG A 40 1.25 -21.88 7.79
C ARG A 40 2.35 -20.90 8.19
N ASP A 41 3.25 -20.56 7.27
CA ASP A 41 4.33 -19.59 7.50
C ASP A 41 3.77 -18.17 7.71
N TYR A 42 2.79 -17.74 6.90
CA TYR A 42 2.11 -16.46 7.10
C TYR A 42 1.37 -16.42 8.42
N TRP A 43 0.71 -17.51 8.81
CA TRP A 43 0.02 -17.60 10.10
C TRP A 43 1.01 -17.54 11.27
N SER A 44 2.14 -18.23 11.18
CA SER A 44 3.24 -18.15 12.15
C SER A 44 3.81 -16.74 12.25
N THR A 45 4.05 -16.09 11.12
CA THR A 45 4.54 -14.70 11.06
C THR A 45 3.54 -13.72 11.66
N LEU A 46 2.24 -13.90 11.41
CA LEU A 46 1.19 -13.09 12.00
C LEU A 46 1.12 -13.26 13.52
N ASN A 47 1.25 -14.49 14.02
CA ASN A 47 1.28 -14.74 15.47
C ASN A 47 2.54 -14.18 16.12
N ARG A 48 3.69 -14.31 15.48
CA ARG A 48 4.94 -13.70 15.95
C ARG A 48 4.83 -12.17 15.98
N LEU A 49 4.29 -11.55 14.94
CA LEU A 49 4.02 -10.10 14.94
C LEU A 49 3.01 -9.72 16.01
N LYS A 50 1.98 -10.54 16.26
CA LYS A 50 1.03 -10.33 17.36
C LYS A 50 1.72 -10.38 18.71
N GLU A 51 2.63 -11.32 18.95
CA GLU A 51 3.41 -11.43 20.17
C GLU A 51 4.41 -10.27 20.33
N GLU A 52 5.16 -9.92 19.29
CA GLU A 52 6.09 -8.78 19.28
C GLU A 52 5.35 -7.46 19.58
N VAL A 53 4.17 -7.26 18.99
CA VAL A 53 3.31 -6.10 19.26
C VAL A 53 2.68 -6.15 20.66
N ALA A 54 2.28 -7.34 21.14
CA ALA A 54 1.74 -7.52 22.49
C ALA A 54 2.77 -7.22 23.59
N VAL A 55 4.04 -7.61 23.40
CA VAL A 55 5.16 -7.31 24.31
C VAL A 55 5.46 -5.80 24.35
N THR A 56 5.08 -5.04 23.33
CA THR A 56 5.20 -3.56 23.35
C THR A 56 3.96 -2.85 23.89
N SER A 57 2.90 -3.59 24.25
CA SER A 57 1.54 -3.05 24.42
C SER A 57 0.87 -3.49 25.71
N GLU A 58 1.56 -3.46 26.85
CA GLU A 58 0.91 -3.61 28.15
C GLU A 58 0.03 -2.40 28.54
N ALA A 59 0.00 -1.32 27.73
CA ALA A 59 -0.79 -0.12 28.00
C ALA A 59 -2.07 0.05 27.15
N ASN A 60 -2.42 -0.85 26.23
CA ASN A 60 -3.34 -0.50 25.13
C ASN A 60 -4.38 -1.58 24.73
N VAL A 61 -5.03 -2.23 25.71
CA VAL A 61 -6.18 -3.11 25.44
C VAL A 61 -7.27 -2.39 24.62
N SER A 62 -7.45 -1.09 24.85
CA SER A 62 -8.40 -0.24 24.09
C SER A 62 -7.99 0.01 22.62
N ALA A 63 -6.70 -0.03 22.29
CA ALA A 63 -6.23 0.18 20.93
C ALA A 63 -6.42 -1.07 20.06
N GLN A 64 -6.31 -2.26 20.66
CA GLN A 64 -6.52 -3.52 19.95
C GLN A 64 -8.00 -3.74 19.59
N GLU A 65 -8.92 -3.48 20.52
CA GLU A 65 -10.37 -3.54 20.25
C GLU A 65 -10.78 -2.53 19.15
N GLN A 66 -10.21 -1.32 19.18
CA GLN A 66 -10.42 -0.31 18.13
C GLN A 66 -9.87 -0.75 16.76
N ALA A 67 -8.74 -1.47 16.74
CA ALA A 67 -8.15 -2.00 15.51
C ALA A 67 -8.99 -3.13 14.90
N GLU A 68 -9.55 -4.02 15.74
CA GLU A 68 -10.46 -5.09 15.31
C GLU A 68 -11.79 -4.55 14.79
N ALA A 69 -12.37 -3.56 15.48
CA ALA A 69 -13.57 -2.86 15.03
C ALA A 69 -13.34 -2.12 13.69
N ALA A 70 -12.19 -1.45 13.55
CA ALA A 70 -11.81 -0.78 12.30
C ALA A 70 -11.62 -1.79 11.16
N SER A 71 -10.95 -2.92 11.42
CA SER A 71 -10.76 -3.99 10.43
C SER A 71 -12.10 -4.58 9.97
N SER A 72 -13.03 -4.80 10.91
CA SER A 72 -14.36 -5.33 10.60
C SER A 72 -15.20 -4.38 9.73
N LEU A 73 -15.15 -3.07 10.02
CA LEU A 73 -15.82 -2.05 9.20
C LEU A 73 -15.21 -1.94 7.80
N ILE A 74 -13.89 -2.04 7.68
CA ILE A 74 -13.19 -2.05 6.39
C ILE A 74 -13.58 -3.30 5.60
N ALA A 75 -13.61 -4.48 6.23
CA ALA A 75 -14.01 -5.72 5.59
C ALA A 75 -15.45 -5.64 5.04
N LEU A 76 -16.40 -5.11 5.83
CA LEU A 76 -17.78 -4.87 5.37
C LEU A 76 -17.83 -3.88 4.19
N ALA A 77 -17.03 -2.81 4.23
CA ALA A 77 -16.96 -1.85 3.13
C ALA A 77 -16.38 -2.47 1.85
N PHE A 78 -15.38 -3.35 1.98
CA PHE A 78 -14.84 -4.12 0.86
C PHE A 78 -15.86 -5.13 0.31
N GLU A 79 -16.60 -5.83 1.16
CA GLU A 79 -17.61 -6.78 0.69
C GLU A 79 -18.72 -6.07 -0.12
N ARG A 80 -19.17 -4.90 0.37
CA ARG A 80 -20.12 -4.05 -0.36
C ARG A 80 -19.60 -3.56 -1.71
N ARG A 81 -18.28 -3.41 -1.86
CA ARG A 81 -17.61 -2.95 -3.10
C ARG A 81 -16.93 -4.09 -3.86
N ARG A 82 -17.14 -5.35 -3.49
CA ARG A 82 -16.40 -6.50 -4.02
C ARG A 82 -16.45 -6.56 -5.55
N LYS A 83 -17.62 -6.30 -6.14
CA LYS A 83 -17.79 -6.26 -7.59
C LYS A 83 -16.89 -5.20 -8.25
N ASP A 84 -16.91 -3.97 -7.76
CA ASP A 84 -16.07 -2.86 -8.27
C ASP A 84 -14.57 -3.15 -8.10
N VAL A 85 -14.16 -3.78 -6.98
CA VAL A 85 -12.77 -4.22 -6.78
C VAL A 85 -12.35 -5.21 -7.87
N VAL A 86 -13.18 -6.23 -8.12
CA VAL A 86 -12.92 -7.27 -9.13
C VAL A 86 -12.89 -6.67 -10.53
N ASP A 87 -13.86 -5.81 -10.87
CA ASP A 87 -13.95 -5.18 -12.19
C ASP A 87 -12.73 -4.30 -12.48
N ARG A 88 -12.30 -3.48 -11.49
CA ARG A 88 -11.08 -2.65 -11.62
C ARG A 88 -9.81 -3.48 -11.72
N PHE A 89 -9.69 -4.54 -10.91
CA PHE A 89 -8.57 -5.45 -10.97
C PHE A 89 -8.47 -6.14 -12.33
N ASN A 90 -9.59 -6.67 -12.83
CA ASN A 90 -9.66 -7.32 -14.14
C ASN A 90 -9.32 -6.35 -15.28
N ARG A 91 -9.84 -5.12 -15.23
CA ARG A 91 -9.51 -4.08 -16.21
C ARG A 91 -8.03 -3.74 -16.21
N GLU A 92 -7.43 -3.45 -15.05
CA GLU A 92 -5.98 -3.17 -14.98
C GLU A 92 -5.14 -4.38 -15.41
N LEU A 93 -5.59 -5.60 -15.12
CA LEU A 93 -4.90 -6.82 -15.52
C LEU A 93 -4.96 -7.03 -17.05
N GLN A 94 -6.11 -6.76 -17.66
CA GLN A 94 -6.27 -6.77 -19.12
C GLN A 94 -5.39 -5.70 -19.78
N GLU A 95 -5.42 -4.46 -19.30
CA GLU A 95 -4.67 -3.35 -19.89
C GLU A 95 -3.14 -3.51 -19.75
N LYS A 96 -2.65 -4.03 -18.62
CA LYS A 96 -1.21 -4.01 -18.31
C LYS A 96 -0.50 -5.34 -18.44
N VAL A 97 -1.24 -6.45 -18.38
CA VAL A 97 -0.63 -7.78 -18.37
C VAL A 97 -1.06 -8.56 -19.59
N PHE A 98 -2.34 -8.53 -19.96
CA PHE A 98 -2.83 -9.26 -21.13
C PHE A 98 -2.85 -8.37 -22.37
N ASP A 99 -1.67 -8.10 -22.91
CA ASP A 99 -1.53 -7.50 -24.24
C ASP A 99 -1.69 -8.56 -25.36
N SER A 100 -1.60 -8.14 -26.62
CA SER A 100 -1.66 -9.05 -27.78
C SER A 100 -0.59 -10.14 -27.79
N LYS A 101 0.50 -9.99 -27.02
CA LYS A 101 1.64 -10.92 -26.93
C LYS A 101 1.56 -11.83 -25.71
N PHE A 102 0.76 -11.48 -24.71
CA PHE A 102 0.70 -12.16 -23.43
C PHE A 102 -0.72 -12.68 -23.18
N SER A 103 -1.08 -13.79 -23.82
CA SER A 103 -2.36 -14.48 -23.53
C SER A 103 -2.23 -15.43 -22.34
N LEU A 104 -3.32 -15.58 -21.56
CA LEU A 104 -3.36 -16.56 -20.45
C LEU A 104 -3.01 -17.97 -20.94
N ARG A 105 -3.48 -18.35 -22.14
CA ARG A 105 -3.15 -19.62 -22.78
C ARG A 105 -1.63 -19.75 -23.04
N GLY A 106 -1.00 -18.69 -23.52
CA GLY A 106 0.46 -18.62 -23.71
C GLY A 106 1.23 -18.81 -22.40
N VAL A 107 0.83 -18.11 -21.34
CA VAL A 107 1.46 -18.22 -20.01
C VAL A 107 1.28 -19.61 -19.40
N LEU A 108 0.11 -20.22 -19.58
CA LEU A 108 -0.15 -21.59 -19.11
C LEU A 108 0.63 -22.64 -19.90
N SER A 109 0.88 -22.42 -21.19
CA SER A 109 1.69 -23.32 -22.02
C SER A 109 3.20 -23.21 -21.79
N THR A 110 3.70 -22.09 -21.26
CA THR A 110 5.13 -21.88 -21.02
C THR A 110 5.54 -22.40 -19.62
N GLN A 111 6.72 -23.03 -19.48
CA GLN A 111 7.22 -23.50 -18.19
C GLN A 111 7.85 -22.37 -17.34
N GLY A 112 7.77 -22.54 -16.01
CA GLY A 112 8.53 -21.81 -14.98
C GLY A 112 8.30 -20.30 -14.86
N ASP A 113 9.10 -19.54 -15.59
CA ASP A 113 9.38 -18.14 -15.28
C ASP A 113 8.20 -17.21 -15.54
N LYS A 114 7.51 -17.39 -16.68
CA LYS A 114 6.34 -16.57 -17.05
C LYS A 114 5.18 -16.72 -16.06
N ARG A 115 5.03 -17.89 -15.44
CA ARG A 115 4.00 -18.12 -14.41
C ARG A 115 4.33 -17.36 -13.13
N SER A 116 5.61 -17.34 -12.73
CA SER A 116 6.07 -16.58 -11.56
C SER A 116 5.91 -15.07 -11.77
N GLU A 117 6.14 -14.60 -13.00
CA GLU A 117 6.00 -13.21 -13.39
C GLU A 117 4.53 -12.78 -13.41
N LEU A 118 3.64 -13.60 -13.99
CA LEU A 118 2.20 -13.36 -13.94
C LEU A 118 1.70 -13.26 -12.50
N ALA A 119 2.09 -14.20 -11.63
CA ALA A 119 1.70 -14.16 -10.22
C ALA A 119 2.20 -12.89 -9.51
N ARG A 120 3.45 -12.47 -9.76
CA ARG A 120 3.98 -11.20 -9.23
C ARG A 120 3.19 -9.99 -9.75
N SER A 121 2.89 -9.95 -11.04
CA SER A 121 2.12 -8.86 -11.66
C SER A 121 0.68 -8.80 -11.12
N MET A 122 0.00 -9.94 -11.00
CA MET A 122 -1.32 -10.02 -10.38
C MET A 122 -1.31 -9.50 -8.94
N ARG A 123 -0.35 -9.93 -8.10
CA ARG A 123 -0.22 -9.42 -6.73
C ARG A 123 0.03 -7.92 -6.67
N ARG A 124 0.90 -7.40 -7.55
CA ARG A 124 1.20 -5.96 -7.64
C ARG A 124 -0.05 -5.17 -8.01
N ILE A 125 -0.80 -5.61 -9.01
CA ILE A 125 -2.04 -4.94 -9.46
C ILE A 125 -3.12 -5.05 -8.37
N ALA A 126 -3.32 -6.23 -7.78
CA ALA A 126 -4.28 -6.43 -6.70
C ALA A 126 -3.98 -5.49 -5.51
N ARG A 127 -2.71 -5.43 -5.08
CA ARG A 127 -2.27 -4.52 -4.00
C ARG A 127 -2.54 -3.07 -4.38
N LYS A 128 -2.20 -2.65 -5.59
CA LYS A 128 -2.46 -1.29 -6.07
C LYS A 128 -3.95 -0.95 -6.03
N THR A 129 -4.81 -1.84 -6.55
CA THR A 129 -6.27 -1.65 -6.58
C THR A 129 -6.87 -1.60 -5.17
N LEU A 130 -6.45 -2.51 -4.27
CA LEU A 130 -6.91 -2.52 -2.89
C LEU A 130 -6.50 -1.24 -2.14
N ILE A 131 -5.26 -0.77 -2.32
CA ILE A 131 -4.80 0.49 -1.73
C ILE A 131 -5.63 1.66 -2.26
N ALA A 132 -5.89 1.73 -3.56
CA ALA A 132 -6.71 2.79 -4.15
C ALA A 132 -8.13 2.82 -3.56
N ILE A 133 -8.77 1.66 -3.43
CA ILE A 133 -10.13 1.54 -2.86
C ILE A 133 -10.15 1.86 -1.37
N GLN A 134 -9.17 1.39 -0.60
CA GLN A 134 -9.01 1.75 0.81
C GLN A 134 -8.87 3.27 0.98
N ARG A 135 -8.11 3.92 0.10
CA ARG A 135 -7.95 5.39 0.09
C ARG A 135 -9.26 6.08 -0.22
N GLU A 136 -9.98 5.65 -1.25
CA GLU A 136 -11.31 6.19 -1.57
C GLU A 136 -12.29 6.05 -0.40
N LEU A 137 -12.32 4.90 0.28
CA LEU A 137 -13.15 4.66 1.46
C LEU A 137 -12.74 5.57 2.63
N SER A 138 -11.44 5.74 2.84
CA SER A 138 -10.92 6.63 3.88
C SER A 138 -11.31 8.09 3.62
N ILE A 139 -11.18 8.53 2.37
CA ILE A 139 -11.60 9.87 1.93
C ILE A 139 -13.12 10.03 2.06
N ALA A 140 -13.91 9.04 1.66
CA ALA A 140 -15.37 9.09 1.77
C ALA A 140 -15.82 9.18 3.24
N LYS A 141 -15.22 8.37 4.12
CA LYS A 141 -15.47 8.44 5.57
C LYS A 141 -15.12 9.81 6.12
N TRP A 142 -13.94 10.30 5.78
CA TRP A 142 -13.46 11.59 6.27
C TRP A 142 -14.32 12.77 5.75
N ARG A 143 -14.72 12.73 4.47
CA ARG A 143 -15.69 13.67 3.88
C ARG A 143 -17.01 13.65 4.64
N SER A 144 -17.56 12.47 4.90
CA SER A 144 -18.84 12.35 5.61
C SER A 144 -18.78 12.92 7.03
N SER A 145 -17.65 12.77 7.73
CA SER A 145 -17.44 13.36 9.05
C SER A 145 -17.41 14.89 9.02
N ILE A 146 -16.77 15.48 8.00
CA ILE A 146 -16.71 16.94 7.84
C ILE A 146 -18.07 17.52 7.45
N THR A 147 -18.74 16.93 6.44
CA THR A 147 -20.00 17.45 5.92
C THR A 147 -21.14 17.33 6.92
N ALA A 148 -21.12 16.30 7.78
CA ALA A 148 -22.15 16.10 8.81
C ALA A 148 -21.99 17.03 10.03
N GLY A 149 -21.07 17.99 10.00
CA GLY A 149 -20.79 18.88 11.14
C GLY A 149 -20.22 18.15 12.35
N ARG A 150 -19.84 16.87 12.23
CA ARG A 150 -19.22 16.06 13.29
C ARG A 150 -17.73 16.34 13.42
N ARG A 151 -17.34 17.62 13.38
CA ARG A 151 -15.94 18.06 13.42
C ARG A 151 -15.20 17.52 14.64
N LYS A 152 -15.87 17.43 15.79
CA LYS A 152 -15.32 16.88 17.04
C LYS A 152 -14.86 15.42 16.92
N GLU A 153 -15.47 14.61 16.05
CA GLU A 153 -15.09 13.21 15.85
C GLU A 153 -13.90 13.05 14.89
N SER A 154 -13.69 13.99 13.96
CA SER A 154 -12.56 13.98 13.02
C SER A 154 -11.26 14.54 13.59
N ASP A 155 -11.34 15.35 14.64
CA ASP A 155 -10.19 16.02 15.28
C ASP A 155 -9.07 15.07 15.71
N PRO A 156 -9.33 13.93 16.39
CA PRO A 156 -8.27 13.03 16.82
C PRO A 156 -7.53 12.39 15.65
N LEU A 157 -8.25 12.03 14.59
CA LEU A 157 -7.66 11.45 13.39
C LEU A 157 -6.78 12.46 12.66
N LEU A 158 -7.31 13.68 12.45
CA LEU A 158 -6.58 14.75 11.78
C LEU A 158 -5.35 15.16 12.60
N ARG A 159 -5.49 15.33 13.92
CA ARG A 159 -4.38 15.60 14.84
C ARG A 159 -3.31 14.52 14.77
N ARG A 160 -3.69 13.24 14.79
CA ARG A 160 -2.74 12.11 14.65
C ARG A 160 -1.99 12.16 13.33
N ARG A 161 -2.69 12.47 12.22
CA ARG A 161 -2.08 12.55 10.88
C ARG A 161 -1.14 13.74 10.75
N LEU A 162 -1.55 14.91 11.22
CA LEU A 162 -0.71 16.11 11.30
C LEU A 162 0.53 15.85 12.17
N GLY A 163 0.35 15.23 13.34
CA GLY A 163 1.46 14.83 14.19
C GLY A 163 2.43 13.88 13.50
N SER A 164 1.93 12.87 12.78
CA SER A 164 2.79 11.93 12.05
C SER A 164 3.49 12.53 10.83
N ALA A 165 2.95 13.61 10.27
CA ALA A 165 3.56 14.34 9.15
C ALA A 165 4.58 15.39 9.63
N SER A 166 4.56 15.76 10.92
CA SER A 166 5.46 16.76 11.47
C SER A 166 6.91 16.26 11.39
N PRO A 167 7.85 17.07 10.85
CA PRO A 167 9.22 16.65 10.67
C PRO A 167 9.92 16.62 12.04
N SER A 168 10.60 15.52 12.33
CA SER A 168 11.34 15.36 13.58
C SER A 168 12.58 16.25 13.67
N CYS A 169 13.10 16.73 12.53
CA CYS A 169 14.30 17.55 12.45
C CYS A 169 14.13 18.98 12.99
N LEU A 170 12.90 19.42 13.29
CA LEU A 170 12.63 20.75 13.83
C LEU A 170 13.13 20.96 15.26
N SER A 171 13.50 19.88 15.96
CA SER A 171 14.20 19.99 17.26
C SER A 171 15.53 20.73 17.17
N ALA A 172 16.16 20.73 15.98
CA ALA A 172 17.39 21.49 15.72
C ALA A 172 17.15 23.00 15.54
N GLY A 173 15.89 23.44 15.48
CA GLY A 173 15.47 24.81 15.16
C GLY A 173 14.92 24.95 13.74
N GLY A 174 14.59 26.19 13.37
CA GLY A 174 14.00 26.53 12.07
C GLY A 174 12.52 26.87 12.16
N ALA A 175 11.88 27.00 11.00
CA ALA A 175 10.45 27.21 10.84
C ALA A 175 9.83 26.00 10.15
N LYS A 176 8.51 25.86 10.25
CA LYS A 176 7.76 24.86 9.49
C LYS A 176 6.55 25.52 8.85
N ARG A 177 6.18 25.04 7.67
CA ARG A 177 4.98 25.45 6.96
C ARG A 177 4.13 24.23 6.66
N LEU A 178 2.86 24.27 7.04
CA LEU A 178 1.92 23.19 6.74
C LEU A 178 1.36 23.38 5.32
N LEU A 179 1.52 22.35 4.50
CA LEU A 179 0.98 22.26 3.15
C LEU A 179 -0.14 21.23 3.11
N ILE A 180 -1.30 21.64 2.58
CA ILE A 180 -2.47 20.78 2.42
C ILE A 180 -2.87 20.80 0.95
N ALA A 181 -2.85 19.66 0.29
CA ALA A 181 -3.40 19.51 -1.05
C ALA A 181 -4.58 18.55 -0.99
N THR A 182 -5.72 18.88 -1.58
CA THR A 182 -6.90 18.01 -1.52
C THR A 182 -7.68 18.00 -2.82
N HIS A 183 -8.48 16.95 -3.04
CA HIS A 183 -9.38 16.86 -4.19
C HIS A 183 -10.42 18.01 -4.16
N PRO A 184 -10.83 18.60 -5.30
CA PRO A 184 -11.79 19.71 -5.38
C PRO A 184 -13.17 19.48 -4.78
N ARG A 185 -13.49 18.23 -4.40
CA ARG A 185 -14.76 17.84 -3.76
C ARG A 185 -14.70 17.96 -2.24
N VAL A 186 -13.54 18.29 -1.69
CA VAL A 186 -13.32 18.57 -0.28
C VAL A 186 -13.25 20.09 -0.14
N ASP A 187 -13.95 20.63 0.86
CA ASP A 187 -13.80 22.03 1.23
C ASP A 187 -12.40 22.25 1.84
N VAL A 188 -11.47 22.68 0.97
CA VAL A 188 -10.08 22.93 1.33
C VAL A 188 -9.95 24.04 2.38
N LYS A 189 -10.88 25.01 2.39
CA LYS A 189 -10.86 26.11 3.37
C LYS A 189 -11.29 25.62 4.75
N ALA A 190 -12.36 24.82 4.82
CA ALA A 190 -12.77 24.22 6.09
C ALA A 190 -11.68 23.31 6.67
N LEU A 191 -11.03 22.50 5.83
CA LEU A 191 -9.90 21.68 6.25
C LEU A 191 -8.71 22.51 6.73
N ALA A 192 -8.37 23.58 6.01
CA ALA A 192 -7.31 24.51 6.42
C ALA A 192 -7.60 25.14 7.80
N GLN A 193 -8.84 25.58 8.04
CA GLN A 193 -9.26 26.12 9.34
C GLN A 193 -9.18 25.07 10.45
N ASP A 194 -9.61 23.84 10.19
CA ASP A 194 -9.54 22.76 11.17
C ASP A 194 -8.08 22.40 11.49
N ALA A 195 -7.21 22.36 10.48
CA ALA A 195 -5.78 22.15 10.67
C ALA A 195 -5.13 23.29 11.47
N GLN A 196 -5.41 24.55 11.11
CA GLN A 196 -4.92 25.73 11.83
C GLN A 196 -5.35 25.74 13.29
N ARG A 197 -6.61 25.39 13.58
CA ARG A 197 -7.09 25.26 14.96
C ARG A 197 -6.35 24.18 15.74
N LEU A 198 -5.99 23.08 15.09
CA LEU A 198 -5.32 21.94 15.74
C LEU A 198 -3.83 22.16 15.95
N THR A 199 -3.15 22.87 15.05
CA THR A 199 -1.69 23.04 15.07
C THR A 199 -1.24 24.42 15.53
N GLY A 200 -2.10 25.43 15.40
CA GLY A 200 -1.76 26.85 15.54
C GLY A 200 -1.09 27.46 14.31
N ASP A 201 -0.72 26.64 13.31
CA ASP A 201 0.00 27.07 12.11
C ASP A 201 -1.00 27.41 10.99
N GLU A 202 -0.78 28.49 10.23
CA GLU A 202 -1.59 28.79 9.04
C GLU A 202 -1.17 27.90 7.85
N PRO A 203 -2.04 26.97 7.38
CA PRO A 203 -1.66 26.07 6.29
C PRO A 203 -1.79 26.74 4.92
N ALA A 204 -0.82 26.50 4.04
CA ALA A 204 -0.98 26.74 2.61
C ALA A 204 -1.81 25.60 2.03
N ALA A 205 -3.02 25.90 1.58
CA ALA A 205 -3.98 24.88 1.15
C ALA A 205 -4.40 25.07 -0.31
N VAL A 206 -4.35 23.99 -1.10
CA VAL A 206 -4.67 23.99 -2.54
C VAL A 206 -5.59 22.83 -2.92
N ALA A 207 -6.53 23.08 -3.83
CA ALA A 207 -7.33 22.03 -4.44
C ALA A 207 -6.65 21.52 -5.71
N VAL A 208 -6.41 20.21 -5.82
CA VAL A 208 -5.70 19.58 -6.94
C VAL A 208 -6.63 18.61 -7.67
N VAL A 209 -6.85 18.84 -8.96
CA VAL A 209 -7.88 18.18 -9.79
C VAL A 209 -7.85 16.66 -9.69
N GLU A 210 -6.66 16.06 -9.64
CA GLU A 210 -6.47 14.59 -9.57
C GLU A 210 -5.80 14.14 -8.27
N GLY A 211 -5.78 14.99 -7.26
CA GLY A 211 -5.02 14.76 -6.04
C GLY A 211 -5.76 13.95 -4.98
N GLU A 212 -5.02 13.05 -4.33
CA GLU A 212 -5.37 12.56 -3.00
C GLU A 212 -5.29 13.70 -1.97
N LEU A 213 -5.78 13.47 -0.74
CA LEU A 213 -5.49 14.38 0.37
C LEU A 213 -4.02 14.20 0.77
N TRP A 214 -3.22 15.23 0.52
CA TRP A 214 -1.83 15.33 0.96
C TRP A 214 -1.75 16.32 2.11
N VAL A 215 -1.03 15.90 3.15
CA VAL A 215 -0.69 16.74 4.29
C VAL A 215 0.81 16.59 4.48
N ALA A 216 1.55 17.66 4.27
CA ALA A 216 2.99 17.68 4.38
C ALA A 216 3.42 18.91 5.16
N TYR A 217 4.55 18.80 5.85
CA TYR A 217 5.21 19.95 6.43
C TYR A 217 6.49 20.21 5.65
N GLU A 218 6.63 21.45 5.22
CA GLU A 218 7.88 21.97 4.71
C GLU A 218 8.68 22.53 5.90
N ALA A 219 9.94 22.11 6.03
CA ALA A 219 10.84 22.66 7.02
C ALA A 219 11.66 23.78 6.37
N GLU A 220 11.55 24.98 6.91
CA GLU A 220 12.20 26.18 6.39
C GLU A 220 13.26 26.68 7.40
N ARG A 221 14.26 27.43 6.91
CA ARG A 221 15.24 28.12 7.75
C ARG A 221 15.94 27.20 8.77
N LEU A 222 16.14 25.93 8.42
CA LEU A 222 16.87 24.99 9.26
C LEU A 222 18.30 25.52 9.49
N PRO A 223 18.84 25.49 10.72
CA PRO A 223 20.19 25.96 10.99
C PRO A 223 21.21 24.92 10.51
N LEU A 224 21.36 24.79 9.19
CA LEU A 224 22.13 23.73 8.55
C LEU A 224 23.57 23.66 9.04
N GLY A 225 24.22 24.79 9.31
CA GLY A 225 25.57 24.81 9.89
C GLY A 225 25.63 24.06 11.22
N ARG A 226 24.67 24.30 12.13
CA ARG A 226 24.60 23.58 13.41
C ARG A 226 24.28 22.10 13.22
N ILE A 227 23.43 21.77 12.24
CA ILE A 227 23.08 20.37 11.93
C ILE A 227 24.32 19.63 11.40
N ILE A 228 25.07 20.23 10.48
CA ILE A 228 26.30 19.68 9.90
C ILE A 228 27.36 19.54 11.00
N ASP A 229 27.58 20.57 11.82
CA ASP A 229 28.52 20.50 12.94
C ASP A 229 28.16 19.36 13.92
N GLY A 230 26.85 19.19 14.21
CA GLY A 230 26.36 18.09 15.03
C GLY A 230 26.61 16.72 14.40
N LEU A 231 26.36 16.57 13.11
CA LEU A 231 26.61 15.33 12.37
C LEU A 231 28.10 14.99 12.35
N LEU A 232 28.99 15.94 12.06
CA LEU A 232 30.44 15.71 12.00
C LEU A 232 31.05 15.40 13.37
N ARG A 233 30.49 15.97 14.44
CA ARG A 233 30.89 15.63 15.82
C ARG A 233 30.51 14.19 16.19
N HIS A 234 29.38 13.70 15.71
CA HIS A 234 28.91 12.34 15.99
C HIS A 234 29.55 11.29 15.07
N ASP A 235 29.74 11.62 13.79
CA ASP A 235 30.39 10.76 12.80
C ASP A 235 31.24 11.61 11.83
N PRO A 236 32.57 11.66 12.02
CA PRO A 236 33.47 12.39 11.14
C PRO A 236 33.44 11.95 9.68
N ASN A 237 33.00 10.71 9.38
CA ASN A 237 32.91 10.22 8.01
C ASN A 237 31.72 10.83 7.23
N CYS A 238 30.83 11.55 7.91
CA CYS A 238 29.70 12.24 7.29
C CYS A 238 30.11 13.55 6.56
N GLN A 239 31.40 13.82 6.36
CA GLN A 239 31.91 15.02 5.68
C GLN A 239 31.31 15.21 4.28
N GLU A 240 31.20 14.14 3.50
CA GLU A 240 30.60 14.19 2.16
C GLU A 240 29.11 14.55 2.22
N LEU A 241 28.37 14.02 3.20
CA LEU A 241 26.95 14.34 3.41
C LEU A 241 26.75 15.80 3.83
N GLY A 242 27.63 16.33 4.68
CA GLY A 242 27.61 17.74 5.08
C GLY A 242 27.79 18.69 3.89
N GLN A 243 28.73 18.40 3.00
CA GLN A 243 28.95 19.18 1.77
C GLN A 243 27.73 19.12 0.84
N ARG A 244 27.13 17.94 0.68
CA ARG A 244 25.93 17.77 -0.17
C ARG A 244 24.70 18.49 0.36
N LEU A 245 24.52 18.52 1.68
CA LEU A 245 23.42 19.26 2.31
C LEU A 245 23.50 20.77 2.02
N HIS A 246 24.71 21.33 1.95
CA HIS A 246 24.92 22.74 1.61
C HIS A 246 24.45 23.07 0.18
N THR A 247 24.68 22.19 -0.79
CA THR A 247 24.35 22.41 -2.21
C THR A 247 22.88 22.29 -2.59
N ARG A 248 22.04 21.62 -1.79
CA ARG A 248 20.62 21.39 -2.11
C ARG A 248 19.68 22.54 -1.72
N VAL A 249 20.23 23.62 -1.16
CA VAL A 249 19.48 24.80 -0.75
C VAL A 249 19.16 25.72 -1.93
N ASP A 250 19.94 25.63 -3.02
CA ASP A 250 19.83 26.48 -4.20
C ASP A 250 18.86 25.90 -5.26
N ILE A 251 17.72 25.35 -4.85
CA ILE A 251 16.68 24.94 -5.79
C ILE A 251 15.76 26.15 -6.01
N GLU A 252 16.04 26.91 -7.05
CA GLU A 252 15.10 27.91 -7.56
C GLU A 252 13.89 27.20 -8.17
N TRP A 253 12.77 27.23 -7.46
CA TRP A 253 11.49 26.82 -8.01
C TRP A 253 11.02 27.92 -8.96
N GLY A 254 11.38 27.82 -10.23
CA GLY A 254 10.89 28.71 -11.27
C GLY A 254 9.36 28.73 -11.26
N VAL A 255 8.80 29.91 -10.98
CA VAL A 255 7.35 30.12 -11.01
C VAL A 255 6.96 30.21 -12.49
N GLY A 256 6.45 29.10 -13.03
CA GLY A 256 5.78 29.04 -14.33
C GLY A 256 4.30 29.30 -14.20
#